data_AF-G7WMZ9-F1
#
_entry.id   AF-G7WMZ9-F1
#
_cell.length_a   1.000
_cell.length_b   1.000
_cell.length_c   1.000
_cell.angle_alpha   90.00
_cell.angle_beta   90.00
_cell.angle_gamma   90.00
#
_symmetry.space_group_name_H-M   'P 1'
#
loop_
_entity.id
_entity.type
_entity.pdbx_description
1 polymer ?
#
loop_
_entity_poly.entity_id
_entity_poly.type
_entity_poly.pdbx_seq_one_letter_code
_entity_poly.pdbx_strand_id
1 'polypeptide(L)' 'MQSSSRRVSEITLAYCPDLPGVVAAGKTGEETAELMRKAIELHLEGLKEDNLPIPEPTTTARCVEISV' A
#
# COMPACT_ATOMS: atom_id res chain seq x y z
N MET A 1 14.23 -29.36 -23.60
CA MET A 1 13.10 -28.56 -23.06
C MET A 1 13.50 -28.12 -21.66
N GLN A 2 14.21 -27.02 -21.52
CA GLN A 2 14.57 -26.52 -20.19
C GLN A 2 13.31 -25.91 -19.58
N SER A 3 12.81 -26.56 -18.53
CA SER A 3 11.79 -26.00 -17.65
C SER A 3 12.38 -24.75 -17.02
N SER A 4 12.18 -23.60 -17.66
CA SER A 4 12.49 -22.29 -17.09
C SER A 4 11.53 -22.07 -15.93
N SER A 5 11.92 -22.59 -14.77
CA SER A 5 11.31 -22.28 -13.48
C SER A 5 11.40 -20.76 -13.30
N ARG A 6 10.29 -20.05 -13.55
CA ARG A 6 10.21 -18.61 -13.28
C ARG A 6 10.51 -18.41 -11.79
N ARG A 7 11.59 -17.70 -11.47
CA ARG A 7 11.79 -17.20 -10.11
C ARG A 7 10.60 -16.29 -9.79
N VAL A 8 9.88 -16.62 -8.73
CA VAL A 8 8.91 -15.69 -8.14
C VAL A 8 9.73 -14.52 -7.64
N SER A 9 9.53 -13.34 -8.23
CA SER A 9 10.10 -12.11 -7.69
C SER A 9 9.41 -11.78 -6.38
N GLU A 10 10.18 -11.48 -5.34
CA GLU A 10 9.65 -10.92 -4.11
C GLU A 10 8.95 -9.58 -4.43
N ILE A 11 7.75 -9.40 -3.87
CA ILE A 11 6.97 -8.18 -3.99
C ILE A 11 6.61 -7.70 -2.60
N THR A 12 6.67 -6.39 -2.38
CA THR A 12 6.17 -5.75 -1.17
C THR A 12 4.75 -5.27 -1.43
N LEU A 13 3.85 -5.52 -0.48
CA LEU A 13 2.47 -5.07 -0.52
C LEU A 13 2.25 -4.02 0.57
N ALA A 14 1.42 -3.02 0.28
CA ALA A 14 0.96 -2.02 1.22
C ALA A 14 -0.54 -1.83 1.13
N TYR A 15 -1.16 -1.46 2.26
CA TYR A 15 -2.57 -1.09 2.37
C TYR A 15 -2.72 0.08 3.35
N CYS A 16 -3.77 0.89 3.20
CA CYS A 16 -4.10 1.98 4.12
C CYS A 16 -5.34 1.60 4.94
N PRO A 17 -5.26 1.46 6.28
CA PRO A 17 -6.42 1.12 7.09
C PRO A 17 -7.50 2.22 7.10
N ASP A 18 -7.09 3.49 7.03
CA ASP A 18 -7.99 4.64 7.01
C ASP A 18 -8.67 4.85 5.64
N LEU A 19 -8.14 4.23 4.58
CA LEU A 19 -8.71 4.26 3.22
C LEU A 19 -8.94 2.82 2.71
N PRO A 20 -9.99 2.13 3.19
CA PRO A 20 -10.29 0.77 2.76
C PRO A 20 -10.41 0.67 1.23
N GLY A 21 -9.71 -0.30 0.65
CA GLY A 21 -9.66 -0.52 -0.80
C GLY A 21 -8.47 0.15 -1.51
N VAL A 22 -7.74 1.05 -0.84
CA VAL A 22 -6.48 1.60 -1.36
C VAL A 22 -5.33 0.65 -1.02
N VAL A 23 -4.74 0.06 -2.07
CA VAL A 23 -3.65 -0.92 -1.98
C VAL A 23 -2.55 -0.62 -3.00
N ALA A 24 -1.32 -1.01 -2.70
CA ALA A 24 -0.18 -0.88 -3.61
C ALA A 24 0.74 -2.10 -3.55
N ALA A 25 1.41 -2.40 -4.66
CA ALA A 25 2.37 -3.50 -4.78
C ALA A 25 3.58 -3.05 -5.61
N GLY A 26 4.79 -3.29 -5.09
CA GLY A 26 6.06 -2.96 -5.76
C GLY A 26 7.11 -4.04 -5.55
N LYS A 27 8.24 -3.93 -6.24
CA LYS A 27 9.38 -4.87 -6.13
C LYS A 27 10.24 -4.58 -4.90
N THR A 28 10.17 -3.36 -4.37
CA THR A 28 10.86 -2.97 -3.12
C THR A 28 9.91 -2.24 -2.18
N GLY A 29 10.32 -2.09 -0.91
CA GLY A 29 9.57 -1.29 0.06
C GLY A 29 9.43 0.16 -0.35
N GLU A 30 10.51 0.78 -0.84
CA GLU A 30 10.53 2.16 -1.30
C GLU A 30 9.62 2.37 -2.53
N GLU A 31 9.70 1.48 -3.52
CA GLU A 31 8.80 1.54 -4.69
C GLU A 31 7.35 1.40 -4.25
N THR A 32 7.06 0.47 -3.34
CA THR A 32 5.70 0.25 -2.83
C THR A 32 5.18 1.47 -2.07
N ALA A 33 6.03 2.15 -1.28
CA ALA A 33 5.68 3.37 -0.57
C ALA A 33 5.35 4.53 -1.54
N GLU A 34 6.14 4.71 -2.59
CA GLU A 34 5.85 5.72 -3.62
C GLU A 34 4.57 5.42 -4.40
N LEU A 35 4.33 4.14 -4.71
CA LEU A 35 3.08 3.71 -5.34
C LEU A 35 1.88 3.93 -4.40
N MET A 36 2.04 3.64 -3.11
CA MET A 36 0.99 3.87 -2.11
C MET A 36 0.67 5.36 -1.98
N ARG A 37 1.68 6.24 -1.94
CA ARG A 37 1.45 7.70 -1.92
C ARG A 37 0.60 8.16 -3.10
N LYS A 38 0.93 7.70 -4.32
CA LYS A 38 0.15 8.01 -5.53
C LYS A 38 -1.26 7.45 -5.50
N ALA A 39 -1.43 6.23 -4.98
CA ALA A 39 -2.74 5.60 -4.86
C ALA A 39 -3.65 6.35 -3.88
N ILE A 40 -3.10 6.81 -2.75
CA ILE A 40 -3.81 7.65 -1.78
C ILE A 40 -4.19 8.99 -2.42
N GLU A 41 -3.24 9.68 -3.07
CA GLU A 41 -3.52 10.95 -3.76
C GLU A 41 -4.66 10.84 -4.76
N LEU A 42 -4.59 9.84 -5.65
CA LEU A 42 -5.63 9.57 -6.64
C LEU A 42 -7.00 9.29 -6.00
N HIS A 43 -7.03 8.51 -4.92
CA HIS A 43 -8.28 8.19 -4.23
C HIS A 43 -8.89 9.43 -3.56
N LEU A 44 -8.07 10.26 -2.92
CA LEU A 44 -8.50 11.50 -2.31
C LEU A 44 -8.99 12.53 -3.34
N GLU A 45 -8.39 12.58 -4.52
CA GLU A 45 -8.88 13.37 -5.65
C GLU A 45 -10.27 12.90 -6.08
N GLY A 46 -10.48 11.60 -6.25
CA GLY A 46 -11.79 11.03 -6.59
C GLY A 46 -12.87 11.37 -5.53
N LEU A 47 -12.56 11.26 -4.24
CA LEU A 47 -13.48 11.66 -3.18
C LEU A 47 -13.87 13.14 -3.26
N LYS A 48 -12.91 14.02 -3.59
CA LYS A 48 -13.17 15.46 -3.77
C LYS A 48 -14.07 15.72 -4.98
N GLU A 49 -13.80 15.06 -6.11
CA GLU A 49 -14.61 15.19 -7.33
C GLU A 49 -16.06 14.75 -7.10
N ASP A 50 -16.25 13.68 -6.35
CA ASP A 50 -17.57 13.15 -5.99
C ASP A 50 -18.25 13.91 -4.83
N ASN A 51 -17.61 14.97 -4.29
CA ASN A 51 -18.05 15.71 -3.10
C ASN A 51 -18.32 14.80 -1.87
N LEU A 52 -17.54 13.74 -1.74
CA LEU A 52 -17.57 12.84 -0.59
C LEU A 52 -16.64 13.34 0.52
N PRO A 53 -16.96 13.06 1.79
CA PRO A 53 -16.10 13.43 2.91
C PRO A 53 -14.76 12.67 2.83
N ILE A 54 -13.66 13.39 3.06
CA ILE A 54 -12.35 12.79 3.25
C ILE A 54 -12.26 12.28 4.70
N PRO A 55 -11.95 11.00 4.93
CA PRO A 55 -11.80 10.49 6.29
C PRO A 55 -10.53 11.07 6.93
N GLU A 56 -10.64 11.41 8.22
CA GLU A 56 -9.48 11.81 9.02
C GLU A 56 -8.57 10.60 9.27
N PRO A 57 -7.23 10.77 9.26
CA PRO A 57 -6.31 9.69 9.55
C PRO A 57 -6.36 9.30 11.04
N THR A 58 -6.63 8.03 11.32
CA THR A 58 -6.76 7.51 12.70
C THR A 58 -5.73 6.44 13.04
N THR A 59 -5.02 5.89 12.05
CA THR A 59 -4.08 4.79 12.25
C THR A 59 -2.86 5.24 13.06
N THR A 60 -2.52 4.47 14.10
CA THR A 60 -1.23 4.55 14.79
C THR A 60 -0.58 3.17 14.82
N ALA A 61 0.74 3.12 14.78
CA ALA A 61 1.50 1.88 14.82
C ALA A 61 2.60 1.96 15.89
N ARG A 62 2.86 0.83 16.55
CA ARG A 62 3.97 0.68 17.50
C ARG A 62 4.66 -0.66 17.28
N CYS A 63 5.97 -0.62 17.05
CA CYS A 63 6.79 -1.82 17.05
C CYS A 63 7.01 -2.29 18.50
N VAL A 64 6.79 -3.58 18.76
CA VAL A 64 7.10 -4.22 20.04
C VAL A 64 7.98 -5.42 19.73
N GLU A 65 9.22 -5.38 20.23
CA GLU A 65 10.18 -6.48 20.06
C GLU A 65 10.04 -7.47 21.22
N ILE A 66 10.00 -8.76 20.91
CA ILE A 66 9.95 -9.84 21.89
C ILE A 66 11.13 -10.77 21.63
N SER A 67 12.01 -10.93 22.61
CA SER A 67 13.06 -11.95 22.60
C SER A 67 12.52 -13.22 23.29
N VAL A 68 12.58 -14.36 22.60
CA VAL A 68 12.23 -15.69 23.13
C VAL A 68 13.47 -16.54 23.37
#